data_AF-A0A0Q9P7R9-F1
#
_entry.id   AF-A0A0Q9P7R9-F1
#
_cell.length_a   1.000
_cell.length_b   1.000
_cell.length_c   1.000
_cell.angle_alpha   90.00
_cell.angle_beta   90.00
_cell.angle_gamma   90.00
#
_symmetry.space_group_name_H-M   'P 1'
#
loop_
_entity.id
_entity.type
_entity.pdbx_description
1 polymer ?
#
loop_
_entity_poly.entity_id
_entity_poly.type
_entity_poly.pdbx_seq_one_letter_code
_entity_poly.pdbx_strand_id
1 'polypeptide(L)'
;MTNNLSVVINSDAQQVWTMLREPAKVAQWHGWEADDQSAEINAIYFSPNVVESADHTSLVVDGGDIFTLKPVAAGTEVSVTRAAVDHNSEWAAWDEDITQGWLTFLHQLRFALERHPHGTRRTFFFAVPGTAGSAIEKLGLADVPAPGEPYSLTLATGEEVAGKVWYRSNHQVGLTVHSYAEHGDGLVIVADQPAIPELRPEGGSLVIVSTYDLGAHQLEAIRDYWDSWRAENYPTSDPLH
;
A
#
# COMPACT_ATOMS: atom_id res chain seq x y z
N MET A 1 20.52 -4.54 -8.56
CA MET A 1 19.45 -5.32 -9.21
C MET A 1 18.30 -4.36 -9.39
N THR A 2 17.77 -4.21 -10.61
CA THR A 2 16.66 -3.29 -10.88
C THR A 2 15.44 -3.73 -10.08
N ASN A 3 15.12 -3.00 -9.02
CA ASN A 3 13.90 -3.17 -8.24
C ASN A 3 12.71 -2.99 -9.20
N ASN A 4 12.05 -4.08 -9.56
CA ASN A 4 11.00 -4.09 -10.55
C ASN A 4 9.71 -3.58 -9.89
N LEU A 5 9.57 -2.26 -9.76
CA LEU A 5 8.33 -1.60 -9.33
C LEU A 5 7.32 -1.68 -10.48
N SER A 6 6.75 -2.86 -10.69
CA SER A 6 5.79 -3.10 -11.78
C SER A 6 4.72 -4.10 -11.35
N VAL A 7 3.49 -3.85 -11.77
CA VAL A 7 2.35 -4.76 -11.63
C VAL A 7 1.56 -4.82 -12.92
N VAL A 8 1.01 -5.97 -13.26
CA VAL A 8 -0.01 -6.08 -14.31
C VAL A 8 -1.38 -5.94 -13.67
N ILE A 9 -2.14 -4.94 -14.11
CA ILE A 9 -3.51 -4.68 -13.69
C ILE A 9 -4.44 -5.22 -14.76
N ASN A 10 -5.41 -6.07 -14.39
CA ASN A 10 -6.44 -6.57 -15.29
C ASN A 10 -7.50 -5.49 -15.60
N SER A 11 -7.07 -4.42 -16.24
CA SER A 11 -7.84 -3.24 -16.62
C SER A 11 -7.15 -2.59 -17.82
N ASP A 12 -7.92 -1.90 -18.66
CA ASP A 12 -7.34 -1.19 -19.80
C ASP A 12 -6.54 0.06 -19.37
N ALA A 13 -5.65 0.53 -20.25
CA ALA A 13 -4.77 1.64 -19.92
C ALA A 13 -5.52 2.95 -19.66
N GLN A 14 -6.71 3.13 -20.26
CA GLN A 14 -7.52 4.33 -20.06
C GLN A 14 -8.12 4.37 -18.66
N GLN A 15 -8.59 3.23 -18.15
CA GLN A 15 -9.08 3.09 -16.78
C GLN A 15 -7.95 3.31 -15.77
N VAL A 16 -6.76 2.74 -16.00
CA VAL A 16 -5.58 3.00 -15.16
C VAL A 16 -5.21 4.49 -15.19
N TRP A 17 -5.20 5.11 -16.37
CA TRP A 17 -4.90 6.54 -16.50
C TRP A 17 -5.90 7.40 -15.71
N THR A 18 -7.18 7.06 -15.76
CA THR A 18 -8.23 7.73 -14.98
C THR A 18 -7.94 7.67 -13.47
N MET A 19 -7.47 6.53 -12.97
CA MET A 19 -7.09 6.37 -11.56
C MET A 19 -5.88 7.21 -11.13
N LEU A 20 -5.02 7.63 -12.07
CA LEU A 20 -3.87 8.49 -11.81
C LEU A 20 -4.20 9.99 -11.93
N ARG A 21 -5.30 10.35 -12.62
CA ARG A 21 -5.60 11.73 -13.01
C ARG A 21 -6.87 12.31 -12.42
N GLU A 22 -7.72 11.52 -11.78
CA GLU A 22 -8.87 12.03 -11.03
C GLU A 22 -8.56 12.04 -9.52
N PRO A 23 -8.52 13.20 -8.82
CA PRO A 23 -8.14 13.26 -7.41
C PRO A 23 -8.96 12.32 -6.51
N ALA A 24 -10.28 12.25 -6.75
CA ALA A 24 -11.16 11.35 -6.00
C ALA A 24 -10.86 9.87 -6.25
N LYS A 25 -10.33 9.52 -7.42
CA LYS A 25 -9.89 8.16 -7.76
C LYS A 25 -8.51 7.86 -7.19
N VAL A 26 -7.60 8.84 -7.21
CA VAL A 26 -6.29 8.72 -6.54
C VAL A 26 -6.48 8.40 -5.05
N ALA A 27 -7.42 9.07 -4.38
CA ALA A 27 -7.76 8.81 -2.98
C ALA A 27 -8.26 7.36 -2.71
N GLN A 28 -8.75 6.64 -3.73
CA GLN A 28 -9.19 5.24 -3.57
C GLN A 28 -8.04 4.23 -3.52
N TRP A 29 -6.78 4.65 -3.74
CA TRP A 29 -5.64 3.72 -3.72
C TRP A 29 -4.33 4.31 -3.16
N HIS A 30 -4.11 5.61 -3.28
CA HIS A 30 -2.91 6.26 -2.75
C HIS A 30 -3.05 6.56 -1.27
N GLY A 31 -1.97 6.31 -0.51
CA GLY A 31 -1.91 6.63 0.92
C GLY A 31 -2.94 5.88 1.77
N TRP A 32 -3.29 6.50 2.89
CA TRP A 32 -4.25 6.07 3.91
C TRP A 32 -5.12 7.25 4.34
N GLU A 33 -6.13 7.01 5.17
CA GLU A 33 -6.98 8.10 5.68
C GLU A 33 -6.17 8.98 6.63
N ALA A 34 -6.01 10.24 6.26
CA ALA A 34 -5.35 11.27 7.05
C ALA A 34 -5.93 12.64 6.69
N ASP A 35 -5.92 13.59 7.63
CA ASP A 35 -6.47 14.93 7.44
C ASP A 35 -5.80 15.69 6.27
N ASP A 36 -4.54 15.37 5.98
CA ASP A 36 -3.72 15.98 4.94
C ASP A 36 -3.63 15.15 3.65
N GLN A 37 -4.29 13.98 3.55
CA GLN A 37 -4.22 13.09 2.38
C GLN A 37 -4.57 13.83 1.08
N SER A 38 -5.58 14.70 1.11
CA SER A 38 -5.96 15.49 -0.06
C SER A 38 -4.87 16.49 -0.48
N ALA A 39 -4.14 17.07 0.48
CA ALA A 39 -3.04 17.98 0.19
C ALA A 39 -1.83 17.21 -0.37
N GLU A 40 -1.51 16.05 0.19
CA GLU A 40 -0.47 15.14 -0.30
C GLU A 40 -0.73 14.70 -1.74
N ILE A 41 -1.95 14.20 -2.04
CA ILE A 41 -2.34 13.81 -3.40
C ILE A 41 -2.15 14.97 -4.39
N ASN A 42 -2.56 16.18 -4.01
CA ASN A 42 -2.39 17.36 -4.86
C ASN A 42 -0.91 17.70 -5.09
N ALA A 43 -0.07 17.60 -4.06
CA ALA A 43 1.36 17.85 -4.17
C ALA A 43 2.04 16.83 -5.11
N ILE A 44 1.72 15.55 -4.98
CA ILE A 44 2.39 14.49 -5.77
C ILE A 44 1.88 14.45 -7.22
N TYR A 45 0.55 14.44 -7.41
CA TYR A 45 -0.06 14.12 -8.71
C TYR A 45 -0.58 15.33 -9.48
N PHE A 46 -0.68 16.50 -8.86
CA PHE A 46 -1.34 17.66 -9.47
C PHE A 46 -0.56 18.97 -9.30
N SER A 47 0.70 18.92 -8.87
CA SER A 47 1.55 20.11 -8.82
C SER A 47 1.92 20.61 -10.22
N PRO A 48 2.38 21.86 -10.36
CA PRO A 48 2.87 22.39 -11.63
C PRO A 48 4.07 21.65 -12.24
N ASN A 49 4.77 20.81 -11.47
CA ASN A 49 5.93 20.04 -11.94
C ASN A 49 5.55 18.70 -12.57
N VAL A 50 4.28 18.30 -12.46
CA VAL A 50 3.77 17.05 -13.03
C VAL A 50 3.73 17.14 -14.55
N VAL A 51 4.26 16.13 -15.23
CA VAL A 51 4.33 16.09 -16.70
C VAL A 51 3.64 14.83 -17.23
N GLU A 52 2.63 15.04 -18.07
CA GLU A 52 1.90 13.98 -18.75
C GLU A 52 2.44 13.78 -20.17
N SER A 53 2.57 12.52 -20.61
CA SER A 53 2.85 12.23 -22.01
C SER A 53 1.59 12.46 -22.86
N ALA A 54 1.78 12.94 -24.10
CA ALA A 54 0.66 13.28 -25.00
C ALA A 54 -0.22 12.08 -25.40
N ASP A 55 0.31 10.86 -25.27
CA ASP A 55 -0.37 9.59 -25.55
C ASP A 55 -0.96 8.91 -24.30
N HIS A 56 -0.87 9.55 -23.12
CA HIS A 56 -1.36 9.04 -21.84
C HIS A 56 -0.75 7.68 -21.44
N THR A 57 0.52 7.46 -21.78
CA THR A 57 1.27 6.25 -21.42
C THR A 57 2.33 6.51 -20.35
N SER A 58 2.60 7.77 -19.99
CA SER A 58 3.54 8.11 -18.94
C SER A 58 3.14 9.36 -18.16
N LEU A 59 3.39 9.34 -16.85
CA LEU A 59 3.15 10.44 -15.91
C LEU A 59 4.38 10.60 -15.03
N VAL A 60 5.07 11.73 -15.16
CA VAL A 60 6.11 12.17 -14.23
C VAL A 60 5.41 12.89 -13.08
N VAL A 61 5.48 12.35 -11.86
CA VAL A 61 4.91 12.98 -10.67
C VAL A 61 5.89 13.98 -10.05
N ASP A 62 5.41 14.81 -9.13
CA ASP A 62 6.30 15.67 -8.34
C ASP A 62 7.32 14.81 -7.58
N GLY A 63 8.58 15.28 -7.52
CA GLY A 63 9.71 14.45 -7.10
C GLY A 63 10.39 13.67 -8.25
N GLY A 64 9.78 13.63 -9.44
CA GLY A 64 10.40 13.15 -10.68
C GLY A 64 10.26 11.64 -10.95
N ASP A 65 9.56 10.91 -10.08
CA ASP A 65 9.24 9.50 -10.31
C ASP A 65 8.28 9.35 -11.51
N ILE A 66 8.43 8.27 -12.29
CA ILE A 66 7.75 8.13 -13.58
C ILE A 66 6.85 6.89 -13.56
N PHE A 67 5.54 7.09 -13.64
CA PHE A 67 4.60 6.04 -14.00
C PHE A 67 4.66 5.77 -15.51
N THR A 68 4.71 4.50 -15.90
CA THR A 68 4.59 4.06 -17.30
C THR A 68 3.49 3.01 -17.41
N LEU A 69 2.61 3.18 -18.40
CA LEU A 69 1.50 2.30 -18.72
C LEU A 69 1.78 1.63 -20.06
N LYS A 70 1.83 0.30 -20.05
CA LYS A 70 2.05 -0.50 -21.24
C LYS A 70 0.93 -1.53 -21.39
N PRO A 71 0.08 -1.42 -22.42
CA PRO A 71 -0.89 -2.47 -22.71
C PRO A 71 -0.21 -3.82 -22.95
N VAL A 72 -0.75 -4.87 -22.32
CA VAL A 72 -0.30 -6.26 -22.43
C VAL A 72 -1.51 -7.17 -22.57
N ALA A 73 -1.30 -8.44 -22.91
CA ALA A 73 -2.41 -9.37 -23.16
C ALA A 73 -3.37 -9.54 -21.96
N ALA A 74 -2.86 -9.41 -20.73
CA ALA A 74 -3.63 -9.58 -19.50
C ALA A 74 -4.17 -8.26 -18.91
N GLY A 75 -4.06 -7.14 -19.62
CA GLY A 75 -4.48 -5.82 -19.16
C GLY A 75 -3.40 -4.76 -19.40
N THR A 76 -2.98 -4.06 -18.35
CA THR A 76 -1.97 -2.99 -18.44
C THR A 76 -0.85 -3.25 -17.45
N GLU A 77 0.38 -3.34 -17.94
CA GLU A 77 1.58 -3.28 -17.09
C GLU A 77 1.80 -1.84 -16.66
N VAL A 78 1.77 -1.59 -15.35
CA VAL A 78 2.03 -0.30 -14.72
C VAL A 78 3.33 -0.40 -13.97
N SER A 79 4.30 0.45 -14.32
CA SER A 79 5.58 0.51 -13.64
C SER A 79 5.89 1.90 -13.11
N VAL A 80 6.70 1.96 -12.05
CA VAL A 80 7.27 3.19 -11.51
C VAL A 80 8.78 3.16 -11.67
N THR A 81 9.35 4.14 -12.37
CA THR A 81 10.80 4.35 -12.40
C THR A 81 11.13 5.46 -11.41
N ARG A 82 11.98 5.15 -10.42
CA ARG A 82 12.43 6.16 -9.44
C ARG A 82 13.30 7.22 -10.11
N ALA A 83 13.14 8.47 -9.71
CA ALA A 83 14.07 9.54 -10.02
C ALA A 83 15.47 9.20 -9.47
N ALA A 84 16.51 9.79 -10.08
CA ALA A 84 17.86 9.63 -9.55
C ALA A 84 17.93 10.22 -8.13
N VAL A 85 18.45 9.44 -7.19
CA VAL A 85 18.64 9.89 -5.81
C VAL A 85 19.60 11.06 -5.78
N ASP A 86 19.14 12.20 -5.27
CA ASP A 86 20.04 13.29 -4.88
C ASP A 86 20.70 12.92 -3.55
N HIS A 87 21.94 12.45 -3.60
CA HIS A 87 22.70 12.05 -2.41
C HIS A 87 23.02 13.20 -1.45
N ASN A 88 22.80 14.45 -1.84
CA ASN A 88 22.95 15.60 -0.95
C ASN A 88 21.63 16.00 -0.27
N SER A 89 20.52 15.36 -0.65
CA SER A 89 19.21 15.58 -0.06
C SER A 89 19.08 14.85 1.27
N GLU A 90 18.34 15.44 2.22
CA GLU A 90 17.92 14.75 3.45
C GLU A 90 17.07 13.49 3.16
N TRP A 91 16.47 13.43 1.97
CA TRP A 91 15.68 12.30 1.50
C TRP A 91 16.52 11.11 1.02
N ALA A 92 17.83 11.28 0.84
CA ALA A 92 18.70 10.20 0.35
C ALA A 92 18.70 8.97 1.26
N ALA A 93 18.58 9.17 2.58
CA ALA A 93 18.51 8.08 3.55
C ALA A 93 17.19 7.29 3.48
N TRP A 94 16.15 7.86 2.86
CA TRP A 94 14.80 7.30 2.77
C TRP A 94 14.50 6.65 1.42
N ASP A 95 15.49 6.54 0.52
CA ASP A 95 15.26 6.06 -0.84
C ASP A 95 14.62 4.66 -0.91
N GLU A 96 15.08 3.74 -0.04
CA GLU A 96 14.51 2.39 0.04
C GLU A 96 13.09 2.42 0.59
N ASP A 97 12.80 3.20 1.63
CA ASP A 97 11.44 3.38 2.15
C ASP A 97 10.48 3.92 1.08
N ILE A 98 10.90 4.93 0.32
CA ILE A 98 10.06 5.49 -0.74
C ILE A 98 9.87 4.46 -1.86
N THR A 99 10.90 3.67 -2.18
CA THR A 99 10.80 2.58 -3.16
C THR A 99 9.80 1.50 -2.70
N GLN A 100 9.85 1.11 -1.43
CA GLN A 100 8.88 0.19 -0.85
C GLN A 100 7.47 0.78 -0.80
N GLY A 101 7.33 2.08 -0.50
CA GLY A 101 6.05 2.79 -0.53
C GLY A 101 5.41 2.76 -1.92
N TRP A 102 6.20 2.98 -2.98
CA TRP A 102 5.69 2.86 -4.36
C TRP A 102 5.21 1.45 -4.70
N LEU A 103 5.90 0.41 -4.22
CA LEU A 103 5.44 -0.97 -4.40
C LEU A 103 4.08 -1.19 -3.72
N THR A 104 3.93 -0.70 -2.48
CA THR A 104 2.65 -0.74 -1.75
C THR A 104 1.54 -0.05 -2.55
N PHE A 105 1.78 1.18 -3.00
CA PHE A 105 0.79 1.96 -3.75
C PHE A 105 0.42 1.33 -5.11
N LEU A 106 1.37 0.72 -5.82
CA LEU A 106 1.07 -0.05 -7.04
C LEU A 106 0.13 -1.23 -6.76
N HIS A 107 0.35 -1.95 -5.66
CA HIS A 107 -0.52 -3.06 -5.27
C HIS A 107 -1.91 -2.59 -4.81
N GLN A 108 -2.01 -1.43 -4.15
CA GLN A 108 -3.29 -0.82 -3.81
C GLN A 108 -4.04 -0.33 -5.05
N LEU A 109 -3.36 0.29 -6.02
CA LEU A 109 -3.94 0.70 -7.31
C LEU A 109 -4.52 -0.51 -8.05
N ARG A 110 -3.71 -1.58 -8.17
CA ARG A 110 -4.15 -2.83 -8.79
C ARG A 110 -5.38 -3.39 -8.08
N PHE A 111 -5.36 -3.43 -6.74
CA PHE A 111 -6.46 -3.97 -5.96
C PHE A 111 -7.74 -3.16 -6.13
N ALA A 112 -7.66 -1.84 -6.04
CA ALA A 112 -8.80 -0.95 -6.23
C ALA A 112 -9.43 -1.13 -7.61
N LEU A 113 -8.64 -1.20 -8.68
CA LEU A 113 -9.16 -1.41 -10.04
C LEU A 113 -9.77 -2.82 -10.25
N GLU A 114 -9.08 -3.87 -9.80
CA GLU A 114 -9.50 -5.24 -10.07
C GLU A 114 -10.66 -5.70 -9.18
N ARG A 115 -10.81 -5.14 -7.97
CA ARG A 115 -11.79 -5.62 -6.98
C ARG A 115 -12.86 -4.59 -6.63
N HIS A 116 -12.52 -3.30 -6.64
CA HIS A 116 -13.39 -2.22 -6.13
C HIS A 116 -13.41 -0.97 -7.03
N PRO A 117 -13.66 -1.08 -8.34
CA PRO A 117 -13.60 0.07 -9.25
C PRO A 117 -14.65 1.16 -8.91
N HIS A 118 -15.64 0.82 -8.09
CA HIS A 118 -16.73 1.69 -7.65
C HIS A 118 -16.92 1.69 -6.12
N GLY A 119 -16.09 0.96 -5.38
CA GLY A 119 -16.22 0.86 -3.92
C GLY A 119 -15.66 2.08 -3.21
N THR A 120 -16.12 2.32 -1.99
CA THR A 120 -15.61 3.38 -1.11
C THR A 120 -14.59 2.77 -0.16
N ARG A 121 -13.33 3.17 -0.32
CA ARG A 121 -12.23 2.71 0.53
C ARG A 121 -12.20 3.45 1.86
N ARG A 122 -12.01 2.70 2.95
CA ARG A 122 -11.59 3.20 4.27
C ARG A 122 -10.27 2.53 4.65
N THR A 123 -9.34 3.27 5.23
CA THR A 123 -7.98 2.75 5.47
C THR A 123 -7.52 3.04 6.86
N PHE A 124 -7.20 2.00 7.62
CA PHE A 124 -6.48 2.14 8.88
C PHE A 124 -4.98 2.00 8.63
N PHE A 125 -4.22 2.88 9.25
CA PHE A 125 -2.77 2.88 9.16
C PHE A 125 -2.13 2.99 10.54
N PHE A 126 -1.05 2.24 10.73
CA PHE A 126 -0.14 2.49 11.83
C PHE A 126 1.28 2.05 11.47
N ALA A 127 2.26 2.73 12.06
CA ALA A 127 3.67 2.39 11.97
C ALA A 127 4.19 2.03 13.37
N VAL A 128 5.09 1.05 13.43
CA VAL A 128 5.62 0.51 14.68
C VAL A 128 7.15 0.45 14.65
N PRO A 129 7.82 0.69 15.79
CA PRO A 129 9.27 0.64 15.88
C PRO A 129 9.80 -0.80 15.73
N GLY A 130 10.96 -0.95 15.10
CA GLY A 130 11.56 -2.26 14.84
C GLY A 130 12.18 -2.94 16.06
N THR A 131 12.27 -2.25 17.21
CA THR A 131 12.78 -2.82 18.49
C THR A 131 12.04 -4.08 18.94
N ALA A 132 10.80 -4.29 18.48
CA ALA A 132 10.02 -5.47 18.81
C ALA A 132 10.12 -6.58 17.74
N GLY A 133 10.90 -6.40 16.67
CA GLY A 133 10.98 -7.32 15.53
C GLY A 133 9.90 -7.08 14.46
N SER A 134 9.94 -7.91 13.42
CA SER A 134 9.07 -7.80 12.24
C SER A 134 7.59 -7.98 12.59
N ALA A 135 6.74 -7.05 12.12
CA ALA A 135 5.30 -7.22 12.21
C ALA A 135 4.80 -8.41 11.37
N ILE A 136 5.48 -8.74 10.26
CA ILE A 136 5.14 -9.90 9.41
C ILE A 136 5.26 -11.19 10.24
N GLU A 137 6.36 -11.34 10.98
CA GLU A 137 6.58 -12.51 11.84
C GLU A 137 5.57 -12.54 13.01
N LYS A 138 5.39 -11.41 13.69
CA LYS A 138 4.47 -11.32 14.84
C LYS A 138 3.01 -11.58 14.49
N LEU A 139 2.59 -11.22 13.28
CA LEU A 139 1.23 -11.50 12.79
C LEU A 139 1.07 -12.93 12.27
N GLY A 140 2.13 -13.73 12.24
CA GLY A 140 2.11 -15.11 11.74
C GLY A 140 2.09 -15.19 10.21
N LEU A 141 2.67 -14.21 9.52
CA LEU A 141 2.57 -14.08 8.06
C LEU A 141 3.81 -14.60 7.29
N ALA A 142 4.84 -15.07 8.00
CA ALA A 142 6.10 -15.53 7.38
C ALA A 142 5.88 -16.72 6.40
N ASP A 143 4.98 -17.63 6.77
CA ASP A 143 4.75 -18.91 6.09
C ASP A 143 3.46 -18.95 5.28
N VAL A 144 2.89 -17.79 4.93
CA VAL A 144 1.71 -17.77 4.05
C VAL A 144 2.03 -18.40 2.69
N PRO A 145 1.04 -18.97 1.99
CA PRO A 145 1.24 -19.60 0.67
C PRO A 145 1.82 -18.66 -0.41
N ALA A 146 2.03 -19.21 -1.60
CA ALA A 146 2.47 -18.43 -2.75
C ALA A 146 1.40 -17.40 -3.18
N PRO A 147 1.78 -16.27 -3.81
CA PRO A 147 0.81 -15.32 -4.36
C PRO A 147 -0.25 -15.99 -5.26
N GLY A 148 -1.52 -15.65 -5.06
CA GLY A 148 -2.68 -16.23 -5.73
C GLY A 148 -3.32 -17.42 -5.02
N GLU A 149 -2.58 -18.10 -4.14
CA GLU A 149 -3.07 -19.24 -3.37
C GLU A 149 -3.97 -18.79 -2.20
N PRO A 150 -4.98 -19.60 -1.83
CA PRO A 150 -5.84 -19.31 -0.70
C PRO A 150 -5.12 -19.52 0.64
N TYR A 151 -5.55 -18.78 1.66
CA TYR A 151 -5.11 -18.98 3.03
C TYR A 151 -6.30 -18.89 4.00
N SER A 152 -6.12 -19.47 5.18
CA SER A 152 -7.02 -19.30 6.34
C SER A 152 -6.17 -19.43 7.59
N LEU A 153 -6.19 -18.42 8.46
CA LEU A 153 -5.40 -18.39 9.70
C LEU A 153 -6.06 -17.50 10.75
N THR A 154 -5.65 -17.66 12.00
CA THR A 154 -5.93 -16.69 13.07
C THR A 154 -4.72 -15.77 13.18
N LEU A 155 -4.91 -14.48 12.93
CA LEU A 155 -3.86 -13.47 13.14
C LEU A 155 -3.53 -13.37 14.62
N ALA A 156 -2.34 -12.87 14.93
CA ALA A 156 -2.00 -12.54 16.32
C ALA A 156 -2.88 -11.43 16.92
N THR A 157 -3.67 -10.72 16.10
CA THR A 157 -4.76 -9.84 16.56
C THR A 157 -5.90 -10.60 17.24
N GLY A 158 -5.95 -11.93 17.09
CA GLY A 158 -7.05 -12.79 17.53
C GLY A 158 -8.14 -12.96 16.46
N GLU A 159 -8.04 -12.28 15.33
CA GLU A 159 -9.01 -12.35 14.25
C GLU A 159 -8.81 -13.60 13.37
N GLU A 160 -9.88 -14.32 13.07
CA GLU A 160 -9.89 -15.35 12.03
C GLU A 160 -10.07 -14.69 10.66
N VAL A 161 -9.07 -14.86 9.79
CA VAL A 161 -9.04 -14.27 8.45
C VAL A 161 -8.83 -15.34 7.39
N ALA A 162 -9.48 -15.15 6.26
CA ALA A 162 -9.32 -15.98 5.07
C ALA A 162 -9.37 -15.12 3.82
N GLY A 163 -8.71 -15.60 2.77
CA GLY A 163 -8.62 -14.91 1.49
C GLY A 163 -7.55 -15.52 0.61
N LYS A 164 -6.87 -14.68 -0.15
CA LYS A 164 -5.73 -15.08 -1.00
C LYS A 164 -4.51 -14.25 -0.70
N VAL A 165 -3.33 -14.83 -0.84
CA VAL A 165 -2.09 -14.07 -0.82
C VAL A 165 -2.07 -13.17 -2.06
N TRP A 166 -2.11 -11.85 -1.88
CA TRP A 166 -2.17 -10.88 -2.97
C TRP A 166 -0.80 -10.72 -3.64
N TYR A 167 0.24 -10.54 -2.84
CA TYR A 167 1.63 -10.50 -3.27
C TYR A 167 2.58 -10.75 -2.09
N ARG A 168 3.83 -11.06 -2.42
CA ARG A 168 4.94 -11.15 -1.47
C ARG A 168 6.19 -10.51 -2.08
N SER A 169 6.95 -9.80 -1.28
CA SER A 169 8.32 -9.38 -1.57
C SER A 169 9.23 -9.73 -0.39
N ASN A 170 10.50 -9.33 -0.46
CA ASN A 170 11.42 -9.50 0.68
C ASN A 170 11.01 -8.66 1.90
N HIS A 171 10.23 -7.60 1.69
CA HIS A 171 9.89 -6.62 2.73
C HIS A 171 8.39 -6.53 2.99
N GLN A 172 7.53 -7.11 2.14
CA GLN A 172 6.10 -6.90 2.22
C GLN A 172 5.31 -8.18 1.99
N VAL A 173 4.20 -8.33 2.71
CA VAL A 173 3.17 -9.33 2.46
C VAL A 173 1.84 -8.61 2.30
N GLY A 174 1.17 -8.85 1.17
CA GLY A 174 -0.21 -8.40 0.94
C GLY A 174 -1.18 -9.56 0.94
N LEU A 175 -2.30 -9.43 1.65
CA LEU A 175 -3.35 -10.44 1.76
C LEU A 175 -4.71 -9.82 1.39
N THR A 176 -5.49 -10.51 0.57
CA THR A 176 -6.92 -10.20 0.47
C THR A 176 -7.64 -10.79 1.67
N VAL A 177 -8.62 -10.09 2.23
CA VAL A 177 -9.35 -10.54 3.43
C VAL A 177 -10.86 -10.49 3.15
N HIS A 178 -11.51 -11.66 3.12
CA HIS A 178 -12.93 -11.78 2.76
C HIS A 178 -13.87 -10.95 3.64
N SER A 179 -13.59 -10.83 4.94
CA SER A 179 -14.43 -10.11 5.91
C SER A 179 -14.29 -8.59 5.86
N TYR A 180 -13.33 -8.06 5.09
CA TYR A 180 -12.98 -6.62 5.09
C TYR A 180 -13.69 -5.80 4.01
N ALA A 181 -14.69 -6.38 3.34
CA ALA A 181 -15.56 -5.67 2.42
C ALA A 181 -16.99 -6.18 2.51
N GLU A 182 -17.99 -5.32 2.24
CA GLU A 182 -19.39 -5.77 2.13
C GLU A 182 -19.57 -6.70 0.92
N HIS A 183 -18.87 -6.40 -0.17
CA HIS A 183 -18.82 -7.20 -1.39
C HIS A 183 -17.37 -7.37 -1.85
N GLY A 184 -16.90 -8.61 -2.03
CA GLY A 184 -15.52 -8.89 -2.41
C GLY A 184 -14.60 -9.10 -1.21
N ASP A 185 -13.38 -8.56 -1.28
CA ASP A 185 -12.35 -8.71 -0.23
C ASP A 185 -11.85 -7.31 0.17
N GLY A 186 -11.36 -7.11 1.39
CA GLY A 186 -10.43 -6.01 1.69
C GLY A 186 -8.98 -6.40 1.41
N LEU A 187 -8.05 -5.49 1.74
CA LEU A 187 -6.61 -5.67 1.55
C LEU A 187 -5.85 -5.31 2.81
N VAL A 188 -5.03 -6.24 3.31
CA VAL A 188 -4.05 -5.99 4.37
C VAL A 188 -2.66 -6.03 3.75
N ILE A 189 -1.86 -4.99 3.97
CA ILE A 189 -0.45 -4.95 3.63
C ILE A 189 0.34 -4.77 4.92
N VAL A 190 1.30 -5.66 5.15
CA VAL A 190 2.30 -5.53 6.21
C VAL A 190 3.66 -5.41 5.54
N ALA A 191 4.39 -4.34 5.86
CA ALA A 191 5.70 -4.08 5.29
C ALA A 191 6.72 -3.76 6.38
N ASP A 192 7.86 -4.43 6.33
CA ASP A 192 9.01 -4.11 7.16
C ASP A 192 9.81 -2.98 6.52
N GLN A 193 10.16 -2.02 7.36
CA GLN A 193 10.95 -0.86 6.97
C GLN A 193 12.41 -1.07 7.39
N PRO A 194 13.37 -0.82 6.50
CA PRO A 194 14.78 -1.05 6.78
C PRO A 194 15.30 -0.14 7.88
N ALA A 195 16.38 -0.56 8.53
CA ALA A 195 17.12 0.29 9.45
C ALA A 195 17.77 1.47 8.70
N ILE A 196 17.64 2.66 9.28
CA ILE A 196 18.35 3.87 8.87
C ILE A 196 19.24 4.28 10.04
N PRO A 197 20.58 4.18 9.95
CA PRO A 197 21.48 4.19 11.12
C PRO A 197 21.27 5.30 12.15
N GLU A 198 20.95 6.52 11.71
CA GLU A 198 20.80 7.67 12.61
C GLU A 198 19.34 8.11 12.81
N LEU A 199 18.43 7.66 11.94
CA LEU A 199 17.02 8.12 11.93
C LEU A 199 16.06 7.06 12.44
N ARG A 200 16.31 5.79 12.10
CA ARG A 200 15.52 4.62 12.48
C ARG A 200 16.44 3.40 12.62
N PRO A 201 17.35 3.37 13.63
CA PRO A 201 18.44 2.40 13.72
C PRO A 201 17.98 0.94 13.79
N GLU A 202 16.80 0.70 14.32
CA GLU A 202 16.22 -0.64 14.50
C GLU A 202 15.22 -1.00 13.39
N GLY A 203 15.05 -0.13 12.38
CA GLY A 203 14.00 -0.28 11.38
C GLY A 203 12.60 -0.10 11.98
N GLY A 204 11.61 -0.65 11.29
CA GLY A 204 10.21 -0.57 11.71
C GLY A 204 9.34 -1.52 10.90
N SER A 205 8.04 -1.44 11.13
CA SER A 205 7.05 -2.01 10.22
C SER A 205 5.88 -1.05 10.08
N LEU A 206 5.16 -1.16 8.97
CA LEU A 206 3.90 -0.50 8.75
C LEU A 206 2.82 -1.53 8.43
N VAL A 207 1.60 -1.21 8.84
CA VAL A 207 0.41 -2.01 8.53
C VAL A 207 -0.62 -1.08 7.90
N ILE A 208 -1.11 -1.48 6.73
CA ILE A 208 -2.17 -0.79 5.99
C ILE A 208 -3.33 -1.75 5.85
N VAL A 209 -4.48 -1.38 6.43
CA VAL A 209 -5.72 -2.16 6.38
C VAL A 209 -6.73 -1.39 5.55
N SER A 210 -6.95 -1.81 4.31
CA SER A 210 -7.94 -1.23 3.40
C SER A 210 -9.23 -2.05 3.42
N THR A 211 -10.32 -1.40 3.78
CA THR A 211 -11.67 -1.96 3.81
C THR A 211 -12.55 -1.24 2.80
N TYR A 212 -13.64 -1.90 2.37
CA TYR A 212 -14.50 -1.36 1.31
C TYR A 212 -15.98 -1.50 1.67
N ASP A 213 -16.69 -0.38 1.63
CA ASP A 213 -18.15 -0.27 1.79
C ASP A 213 -18.72 -0.84 3.11
N LEU A 214 -17.87 -1.10 4.12
CA LEU A 214 -18.31 -1.61 5.40
C LEU A 214 -19.12 -0.59 6.21
N GLY A 215 -20.10 -1.09 6.95
CA GLY A 215 -20.84 -0.31 7.94
C GLY A 215 -19.98 0.03 9.17
N ALA A 216 -20.34 1.11 9.87
CA ALA A 216 -19.58 1.64 11.02
C ALA A 216 -19.24 0.60 12.08
N HIS A 217 -20.18 -0.28 12.45
CA HIS A 217 -19.94 -1.32 13.45
C HIS A 217 -18.87 -2.34 13.02
N GLN A 218 -18.82 -2.73 11.75
CA GLN A 218 -17.80 -3.66 11.25
C GLN A 218 -16.43 -2.96 11.18
N LEU A 219 -16.40 -1.70 10.75
CA LEU A 219 -15.19 -0.88 10.75
C LEU A 219 -14.62 -0.72 12.16
N GLU A 220 -15.45 -0.42 13.16
CA GLU A 220 -15.03 -0.31 14.56
C GLU A 220 -14.49 -1.64 15.09
N ALA A 221 -15.15 -2.77 14.83
CA ALA A 221 -14.66 -4.07 15.25
C ALA A 221 -13.29 -4.42 14.65
N ILE A 222 -13.07 -4.14 13.35
CA ILE A 222 -11.77 -4.33 12.71
C ILE A 222 -10.72 -3.42 13.36
N ARG A 223 -11.05 -2.14 13.55
CA ARG A 223 -10.16 -1.18 14.22
C ARG A 223 -9.75 -1.68 15.60
N ASP A 224 -10.69 -2.19 16.40
CA ASP A 224 -10.43 -2.67 17.76
C ASP A 224 -9.45 -3.86 17.79
N TYR A 225 -9.55 -4.80 16.86
CA TYR A 225 -8.59 -5.91 16.75
C TYR A 225 -7.16 -5.41 16.51
N TRP A 226 -7.00 -4.49 15.55
CA TRP A 226 -5.68 -3.95 15.19
C TRP A 226 -5.13 -3.03 16.28
N ASP A 227 -5.96 -2.18 16.87
CA ASP A 227 -5.58 -1.25 17.92
C ASP A 227 -5.15 -1.99 19.21
N SER A 228 -5.89 -3.04 19.57
CA SER A 228 -5.55 -3.91 20.71
C SER A 228 -4.21 -4.61 20.50
N TRP A 229 -4.03 -5.24 19.33
CA TRP A 229 -2.78 -5.93 19.00
C TRP A 229 -1.57 -4.99 19.02
N ARG A 230 -1.73 -3.80 18.41
CA ARG A 230 -0.68 -2.78 18.40
C ARG A 230 -0.39 -2.30 19.82
N ALA A 231 -1.39 -2.00 20.64
CA ALA A 231 -1.18 -1.57 22.02
C ALA A 231 -0.45 -2.63 22.87
N GLU A 232 -0.75 -3.91 22.67
CA GLU A 232 -0.08 -5.01 23.37
C GLU A 232 1.38 -5.20 22.93
N ASN A 233 1.64 -5.12 21.61
CA ASN A 233 2.96 -5.41 21.06
C ASN A 233 3.89 -4.19 20.98
N TYR A 234 3.31 -2.99 20.93
CA TYR A 234 3.98 -1.72 20.70
C TYR A 234 3.32 -0.61 21.56
N PRO A 235 3.39 -0.71 22.90
CA PRO A 235 2.64 0.17 23.82
C PRO A 235 3.04 1.65 23.75
N THR A 236 4.16 1.97 23.10
CA THR A 236 4.65 3.34 22.91
C THR A 236 4.40 3.88 21.50
N SER A 237 3.73 3.11 20.63
CA SER A 237 3.40 3.55 19.27
C SER A 237 2.12 4.37 19.25
N ASP A 238 1.96 5.19 18.21
CA ASP A 238 0.79 6.03 18.05
C ASP A 238 -0.48 5.22 17.75
N PRO A 239 -1.66 5.78 18.09
CA PRO A 239 -2.96 5.23 17.72
C PRO A 239 -3.11 4.91 16.22
N LEU A 240 -4.06 4.03 15.87
CA LEU A 240 -4.45 3.84 14.46
C LEU A 240 -4.99 5.16 13.92
N HIS A 241 -4.46 5.59 12.77
CA HIS A 241 -5.00 6.68 11.96
C HIS A 241 -6.16 6.16 11.11
#